data_AF-A0A086KL33-F1
#
_entry.id   AF-A0A086KL33-F1
#
_cell.length_a   1.000
_cell.length_b   1.000
_cell.length_c   1.000
_cell.angle_alpha   90.00
_cell.angle_beta   90.00
_cell.angle_gamma   90.00
#
_symmetry.space_group_name_H-M   'P 1'
#
loop_
_entity.id
_entity.type
_entity.pdbx_description
1 polymer ?
#
loop_
_entity_poly.entity_id
_entity_poly.type
_entity_poly.pdbx_seq_one_letter_code
_entity_poly.pdbx_strand_id
1 'polypeptide(L)'
;MGVPTFYRWLCSRYPRVVIDVGENHVQEMREELRQKKEQQRQQAAKEKEATSTDGQENNDAETTEEDFAYDCLYLDMNGIIHPCCHTDDGSCPATEEEMFLSIFQYVDRIVDIIRPRQLLYLAIDGVAPRAKMNQQRSRRFKAAKDIQEEEKAYAELRAQFESEGREVPPKKMRWDSNVITPGTPFMHRLADALT
;
A
#
# COMPACT_ATOMS: atom_id res chain seq x y z
N MET A 1 -3.49 0.91 20.38
CA MET A 1 -4.67 1.11 19.51
C MET A 1 -4.41 0.36 18.20
N GLY A 2 -5.38 -0.37 17.67
CA GLY A 2 -5.23 -1.02 16.37
C GLY A 2 -5.33 -0.01 15.22
N VAL A 3 -4.77 -0.34 14.05
CA VAL A 3 -4.85 0.49 12.83
C VAL A 3 -6.29 0.95 12.56
N PRO A 4 -7.33 0.07 12.62
CA PRO A 4 -8.70 0.50 12.34
C PRO A 4 -9.25 1.54 13.33
N THR A 5 -8.87 1.45 14.61
CA THR A 5 -9.35 2.36 15.64
C THR A 5 -8.78 3.77 15.45
N PHE A 6 -7.48 3.86 15.18
CA PHE A 6 -6.82 5.14 14.94
C PHE A 6 -7.27 5.75 13.61
N TYR A 7 -7.36 4.95 12.55
CA TYR A 7 -7.84 5.40 11.26
C TYR A 7 -9.27 5.94 11.33
N ARG A 8 -10.18 5.23 12.01
CA ARG A 8 -11.55 5.70 12.25
C ARG A 8 -11.60 7.04 12.98
N TRP A 9 -10.77 7.20 14.02
CA TRP A 9 -10.67 8.46 14.75
C TRP A 9 -10.19 9.60 13.84
N LEU A 10 -9.17 9.35 13.01
CA LEU A 10 -8.62 10.32 12.08
C LEU A 10 -9.67 10.78 11.06
N CYS A 11 -10.37 9.86 10.40
CA CYS A 11 -11.41 10.18 9.42
C CYS A 11 -12.58 10.95 10.04
N SER A 12 -12.96 10.59 11.28
CA SER A 12 -14.06 11.25 11.98
C SER A 12 -13.68 12.67 12.43
N ARG A 13 -12.41 12.89 12.80
CA ARG A 13 -11.93 14.19 13.30
C ARG A 13 -11.53 15.13 12.17
N TYR A 14 -10.95 14.60 11.09
CA TYR A 14 -10.40 15.35 9.96
C TYR A 14 -10.83 14.70 8.63
N PRO A 15 -12.09 14.93 8.19
CA PRO A 15 -12.65 14.23 7.02
C PRO A 15 -11.91 14.48 5.70
N ARG A 16 -11.16 15.60 5.59
CA ARG A 16 -10.42 15.98 4.38
C ARG A 16 -9.04 15.33 4.27
N VAL A 17 -8.59 14.58 5.29
CA VAL A 17 -7.26 13.95 5.30
C VAL A 17 -7.21 12.70 4.42
N VAL A 18 -8.34 12.00 4.27
CA VAL A 18 -8.45 10.82 3.42
C VAL A 18 -9.05 11.23 2.08
N ILE A 19 -8.34 10.88 1.02
CA ILE A 19 -8.76 11.09 -0.37
C ILE A 19 -8.62 9.74 -1.05
N ASP A 20 -9.65 9.34 -1.78
CA ASP A 20 -9.61 8.10 -2.55
C ASP A 20 -8.68 8.29 -3.76
N VAL A 21 -7.80 7.31 -3.94
CA VAL A 21 -6.78 7.32 -4.99
C VAL A 21 -7.20 6.30 -6.05
N GLY A 22 -7.65 6.78 -7.20
CA GLY A 22 -7.94 5.97 -8.39
C GLY A 22 -6.70 5.67 -9.24
N GLU A 23 -6.86 4.82 -10.26
CA GLU A 23 -5.76 4.41 -11.15
C GLU A 23 -5.18 5.59 -11.95
N ASN A 24 -6.01 6.59 -12.27
CA ASN A 24 -5.60 7.80 -12.99
C ASN A 24 -5.44 9.02 -12.07
N HIS A 25 -5.34 8.83 -10.75
CA HIS A 25 -5.38 9.90 -9.75
C HIS A 25 -4.44 11.08 -10.08
N VAL A 26 -3.17 10.81 -10.39
CA VAL A 26 -2.20 11.87 -10.73
C VAL A 26 -2.56 12.57 -12.04
N GLN A 27 -3.11 11.86 -13.03
CA GLN A 27 -3.54 12.49 -14.29
C GLN A 27 -4.75 13.39 -14.08
N GLU A 28 -5.77 12.90 -13.36
CA GLU A 28 -6.97 13.66 -13.01
C GLU A 28 -6.60 14.93 -12.23
N MET A 29 -5.74 14.82 -11.22
CA MET A 29 -5.27 15.98 -10.46
C MET A 29 -4.51 17.00 -11.31
N ARG A 30 -3.68 16.54 -12.27
CA ARG A 30 -2.97 17.43 -13.20
C ARG A 30 -3.94 18.17 -14.13
N GLU A 31 -4.94 17.47 -14.66
CA GLU A 31 -5.97 18.08 -15.51
C GLU A 31 -6.78 19.13 -14.76
N GLU A 32 -7.21 18.83 -13.53
CA GLU A 32 -7.91 19.80 -12.67
C GLU A 32 -7.06 21.03 -12.39
N LEU A 33 -5.76 20.86 -12.12
CA LEU A 33 -4.84 21.97 -11.88
C LEU A 33 -4.69 22.84 -13.13
N ARG A 34 -4.60 22.22 -14.31
CA ARG A 34 -4.51 22.91 -15.60
C ARG A 34 -5.75 23.75 -15.86
N GLN A 35 -6.93 23.18 -15.63
CA GLN A 35 -8.21 23.88 -15.79
C GLN A 35 -8.32 25.08 -14.83
N LYS A 36 -7.92 24.93 -13.56
CA LYS A 36 -7.92 26.04 -12.58
C LYS A 36 -6.96 27.16 -12.97
N LYS A 37 -5.75 26.82 -13.44
CA LYS A 37 -4.76 27.82 -13.92
C LYS A 37 -5.30 28.58 -15.14
N GLU A 38 -5.97 27.88 -16.06
CA GLU A 38 -6.58 28.50 -17.24
C GLU A 38 -7.73 29.44 -16.86
N GLN A 39 -8.61 29.03 -15.94
CA GLN A 39 -9.68 29.87 -15.40
C GLN A 39 -9.14 31.13 -14.70
N GLN A 40 -8.09 30.98 -13.89
CA GLN A 40 -7.43 32.11 -13.23
C GLN A 40 -6.83 33.10 -14.23
N ARG A 41 -6.20 32.62 -15.31
CA ARG A 41 -5.68 33.48 -16.38
C ARG A 41 -6.80 34.24 -17.08
N GLN A 42 -7.91 33.58 -17.40
CA GLN A 42 -9.07 34.22 -18.03
C GLN A 42 -9.72 35.27 -17.12
N GLN A 43 -9.78 35.01 -15.81
CA GLN A 43 -10.31 35.97 -14.84
C GLN A 43 -9.37 37.18 -14.66
N ALA A 44 -8.06 36.95 -14.55
CA ALA A 44 -7.08 38.02 -14.46
C ALA A 44 -7.02 38.90 -15.73
N ALA A 45 -7.20 38.31 -16.92
CA ALA A 45 -7.29 39.06 -18.17
C ALA A 45 -8.53 39.97 -18.21
N LYS A 46 -9.69 39.48 -17.76
CA LYS A 46 -10.92 40.29 -17.64
C LYS A 46 -10.80 41.42 -16.62
N GLU A 47 -10.11 41.20 -15.51
CA GLU A 47 -9.86 42.24 -14.49
C GLU A 47 -8.87 43.31 -14.98
N LYS A 48 -7.86 42.92 -15.78
CA LYS A 48 -6.93 43.85 -16.43
C LYS A 48 -7.60 44.70 -17.51
N GLU A 49 -8.52 44.14 -18.31
CA GLU A 49 -9.32 44.92 -19.27
C GLU A 49 -10.28 45.92 -18.58
N ALA A 50 -10.74 45.62 -17.37
CA ALA A 50 -11.59 46.52 -16.59
C ALA A 50 -10.83 47.68 -15.90
N THR A 51 -9.49 47.58 -15.79
CA THR A 51 -8.65 48.52 -15.03
C THR A 51 -7.59 49.14 -15.94
N SER A 52 -8.02 49.94 -16.91
CA SER A 52 -7.12 50.65 -17.82
C SER A 52 -6.40 51.82 -17.12
N THR A 53 -5.09 51.69 -16.89
CA THR A 53 -4.11 52.80 -16.97
C THR A 53 -2.70 52.23 -17.20
N ASP A 54 -1.95 52.87 -18.10
CA ASP A 54 -0.66 52.47 -18.70
C ASP A 54 0.40 51.87 -17.76
N GLY A 55 1.14 50.86 -18.26
CA GLY A 55 2.41 50.43 -17.66
C GLY A 55 2.98 49.12 -18.20
N GLN A 56 3.98 49.25 -19.08
CA GLN A 56 4.98 48.29 -19.61
C GLN A 56 4.91 46.81 -19.23
N GLU A 57 4.84 45.98 -20.28
CA GLU A 57 5.00 44.53 -20.26
C GLU A 57 6.48 44.13 -20.07
N ASN A 58 6.82 43.52 -18.93
CA ASN A 58 7.99 42.67 -18.79
C ASN A 58 7.56 41.22 -18.96
N ASN A 59 7.84 40.65 -20.14
CA ASN A 59 7.77 39.23 -20.40
C ASN A 59 9.05 38.59 -19.86
N ASP A 60 8.94 37.88 -18.74
CA ASP A 60 9.80 36.75 -18.34
C ASP A 60 9.18 36.12 -17.09
N ALA A 61 7.98 35.55 -17.25
CA ALA A 61 7.47 34.59 -16.29
C ALA A 61 7.63 33.21 -16.93
N GLU A 62 8.85 32.71 -16.87
CA GLU A 62 9.16 31.29 -17.06
C GLU A 62 8.24 30.54 -16.08
N THR A 63 7.14 30.02 -16.61
CA THR A 63 6.16 29.26 -15.86
C THR A 63 6.85 28.00 -15.38
N THR A 64 7.37 28.02 -14.16
CA THR A 64 7.69 26.80 -13.44
C THR A 64 6.40 25.99 -13.37
N GLU A 65 6.33 24.97 -14.21
CA GLU A 65 5.31 23.92 -14.21
C GLU A 65 5.38 23.19 -12.86
N GLU A 66 4.86 23.81 -11.80
CA GLU A 66 4.43 23.07 -10.62
C GLU A 66 3.13 22.35 -11.00
N ASP A 67 3.30 21.32 -11.82
CA ASP A 67 2.37 20.23 -11.97
C ASP A 67 2.39 19.44 -10.67
N PHE A 68 1.21 19.09 -10.16
CA PHE A 68 1.11 18.20 -9.02
C PHE A 68 1.91 16.91 -9.32
N ALA A 69 2.99 16.72 -8.57
CA ALA A 69 3.95 15.66 -8.77
C ALA A 69 4.53 15.24 -7.42
N TYR A 70 4.69 13.94 -7.26
CA TYR A 70 5.42 13.37 -6.14
C TYR A 70 6.89 13.23 -6.55
N ASP A 71 7.81 13.76 -5.74
CA ASP A 71 9.25 13.61 -6.03
C ASP A 71 9.77 12.26 -5.52
N CYS A 72 9.42 11.90 -4.30
CA CYS A 72 9.93 10.73 -3.61
C CYS A 72 8.79 9.83 -3.12
N LEU A 73 8.89 8.53 -3.42
CA LEU A 73 7.99 7.49 -2.92
C LEU A 73 8.78 6.52 -2.03
N TYR A 74 8.29 6.31 -0.81
CA TYR A 74 8.88 5.39 0.17
C TYR A 74 7.90 4.25 0.43
N LEU A 75 8.31 3.02 0.16
CA LEU A 75 7.47 1.83 0.35
C LEU A 75 8.03 0.97 1.49
N ASP A 76 7.17 0.69 2.47
CA ASP A 76 7.41 -0.38 3.44
C ASP A 76 7.03 -1.72 2.80
N MET A 77 8.04 -2.46 2.35
CA MET A 77 7.85 -3.71 1.62
C MET A 77 7.21 -4.78 2.49
N ASN A 78 7.41 -4.78 3.81
CA ASN A 78 6.75 -5.75 4.68
C ASN A 78 5.23 -5.56 4.67
N GLY A 79 4.76 -4.31 4.53
CA GLY A 79 3.35 -3.99 4.36
C GLY A 79 2.73 -4.54 3.08
N ILE A 80 3.55 -4.80 2.04
CA ILE A 80 3.13 -5.33 0.74
C ILE A 80 3.27 -6.85 0.70
N ILE A 81 4.40 -7.39 1.17
CA ILE A 81 4.71 -8.83 1.15
C ILE A 81 3.65 -9.62 1.94
N HIS A 82 3.23 -9.11 3.10
CA HIS A 82 2.26 -9.82 3.95
C HIS A 82 0.92 -10.12 3.23
N PRO A 83 0.23 -9.12 2.63
CA PRO A 83 -0.94 -9.34 1.78
C PRO A 83 -0.67 -10.21 0.54
N CYS A 84 0.45 -10.03 -0.15
CA CYS A 84 0.74 -10.82 -1.36
C CYS A 84 0.94 -12.32 -1.06
N CYS A 85 1.33 -12.68 0.18
CA CYS A 85 1.44 -14.08 0.61
C CYS A 85 0.13 -14.66 1.19
N HIS A 86 -0.92 -13.86 1.37
CA HIS A 86 -2.21 -14.27 1.94
C HIS A 86 -3.37 -13.60 1.19
N THR A 87 -4.05 -14.34 0.31
CA THR A 87 -5.32 -13.85 -0.26
C THR A 87 -6.47 -14.00 0.74
N ASP A 88 -7.41 -13.07 0.72
CA ASP A 88 -8.62 -13.12 1.57
C ASP A 88 -9.47 -14.39 1.28
N ASP A 89 -9.32 -14.94 0.08
CA ASP A 89 -10.01 -16.13 -0.40
C ASP A 89 -9.42 -17.43 0.16
N GLY A 90 -8.23 -17.35 0.79
CA GLY A 90 -7.49 -18.50 1.33
C GLY A 90 -6.71 -19.30 0.27
N SER A 91 -6.59 -18.80 -0.95
CA SER A 91 -5.68 -19.31 -1.98
C SER A 91 -4.26 -18.79 -1.72
N CYS A 92 -3.45 -19.57 -1.01
CA CYS A 92 -2.03 -19.28 -0.92
C CYS A 92 -1.38 -19.51 -2.30
N PRO A 93 -0.56 -18.57 -2.81
CA PRO A 93 0.23 -18.82 -4.01
C PRO A 93 1.01 -20.14 -3.87
N ALA A 94 1.03 -20.95 -4.92
CA ALA A 94 1.55 -22.30 -4.84
C ALA A 94 3.09 -22.32 -4.74
N THR A 95 3.73 -21.25 -5.20
CA THR A 95 5.19 -21.11 -5.28
C THR A 95 5.66 -19.73 -4.84
N GLU A 96 6.93 -19.63 -4.43
CA GLU A 96 7.54 -18.33 -4.12
C GLU A 96 7.63 -17.41 -5.35
N GLU A 97 7.76 -17.98 -6.54
CA GLU A 97 7.82 -17.22 -7.81
C GLU A 97 6.50 -16.48 -8.07
N GLU A 98 5.36 -17.13 -7.85
CA GLU A 98 4.03 -16.50 -7.93
C GLU A 98 3.87 -15.38 -6.88
N MET A 99 4.44 -15.57 -5.68
CA MET A 99 4.44 -14.53 -4.64
C MET A 99 5.25 -13.31 -5.08
N PHE A 100 6.43 -13.52 -5.65
CA PHE A 100 7.27 -12.43 -6.15
C PHE A 100 6.60 -11.67 -7.29
N LEU A 101 5.98 -12.39 -8.23
CA LEU A 101 5.21 -11.75 -9.31
C LEU A 101 4.06 -10.90 -8.75
N SER A 102 3.35 -11.41 -7.73
CA SER A 102 2.27 -10.67 -7.07
C SER A 102 2.79 -9.41 -6.36
N ILE A 103 3.97 -9.49 -5.76
CA ILE A 103 4.64 -8.33 -5.12
C ILE A 103 5.01 -7.29 -6.19
N PHE A 104 5.59 -7.72 -7.32
CA PHE A 104 5.96 -6.81 -8.41
C PHE A 104 4.75 -6.10 -9.00
N GLN A 105 3.68 -6.82 -9.30
CA GLN A 105 2.43 -6.23 -9.80
C GLN A 105 1.84 -5.20 -8.81
N TYR A 106 1.96 -5.47 -7.51
CA TYR A 106 1.47 -4.54 -6.50
C TYR A 106 2.33 -3.27 -6.42
N VAL A 107 3.65 -3.41 -6.50
CA VAL A 107 4.58 -2.28 -6.55
C VAL A 107 4.36 -1.46 -7.82
N ASP A 108 4.28 -2.11 -8.99
CA ASP A 108 4.02 -1.47 -10.28
C ASP A 108 2.74 -0.65 -10.23
N ARG A 109 1.65 -1.23 -9.69
CA ARG A 109 0.39 -0.51 -9.50
C ARG A 109 0.55 0.75 -8.66
N ILE A 110 1.29 0.70 -7.55
CA ILE A 110 1.50 1.88 -6.70
C ILE A 110 2.35 2.93 -7.43
N VAL A 111 3.40 2.50 -8.13
CA VAL A 111 4.27 3.40 -8.89
C VAL A 111 3.51 4.05 -10.06
N ASP A 112 2.63 3.33 -10.73
CA ASP A 112 1.79 3.86 -11.81
C ASP A 112 0.79 4.91 -11.34
N ILE A 113 0.26 4.72 -10.13
CA ILE A 113 -0.65 5.67 -9.47
C ILE A 113 0.10 6.93 -9.04
N ILE A 114 1.23 6.80 -8.35
CA ILE A 114 1.94 7.92 -7.70
C ILE A 114 2.91 8.63 -8.66
N ARG A 115 3.53 7.91 -9.58
CA ARG A 115 4.50 8.41 -10.57
C ARG A 115 5.61 9.30 -9.96
N PRO A 116 6.46 8.75 -9.06
CA PRO A 116 7.55 9.52 -8.44
C PRO A 116 8.56 10.03 -9.48
N ARG A 117 9.00 11.28 -9.37
CA ARG A 117 9.90 11.92 -10.35
C ARG A 117 11.40 11.76 -10.05
N GLN A 118 11.76 11.60 -8.78
CA GLN A 118 13.16 11.65 -8.33
C GLN A 118 13.62 10.36 -7.66
N LEU A 119 12.82 9.82 -6.73
CA LEU A 119 13.25 8.69 -5.90
C LEU A 119 12.12 7.68 -5.68
N LEU A 120 12.42 6.41 -5.93
CA LEU A 120 11.66 5.27 -5.42
C LEU A 120 12.54 4.55 -4.39
N TYR A 121 12.10 4.50 -3.15
CA TYR A 121 12.80 3.85 -2.05
C TYR A 121 12.01 2.65 -1.53
N LEU A 122 12.52 1.44 -1.75
CA LEU A 122 11.92 0.19 -1.28
C LEU A 122 12.60 -0.24 0.02
N ALA A 123 11.88 -0.15 1.13
CA ALA A 123 12.40 -0.45 2.46
C ALA A 123 11.93 -1.84 2.93
N ILE A 124 12.88 -2.75 3.13
CA ILE A 124 12.64 -4.04 3.78
C ILE A 124 13.13 -3.96 5.24
N ASP A 125 12.36 -4.45 6.21
CA ASP A 125 12.83 -4.45 7.61
C ASP A 125 14.13 -5.26 7.73
N GLY A 126 15.15 -4.64 8.33
CA GLY A 126 16.35 -5.32 8.81
C GLY A 126 16.22 -5.81 10.26
N VAL A 127 17.35 -6.07 10.90
CA VAL A 127 17.38 -6.47 12.33
C VAL A 127 16.88 -5.30 13.18
N ALA A 128 15.83 -5.54 13.97
CA ALA A 128 15.16 -4.52 14.76
C ALA A 128 15.73 -4.39 16.19
N PRO A 129 15.54 -3.25 16.88
CA PRO A 129 15.88 -3.09 18.29
C PRO A 129 15.14 -4.07 19.20
N ARG A 130 15.73 -4.39 20.37
CA ARG A 130 15.20 -5.39 21.32
C ARG A 130 13.73 -5.16 21.71
N ALA A 131 13.31 -3.91 21.85
CA ALA A 131 11.91 -3.59 22.15
C ALA A 131 10.95 -4.06 21.04
N LYS A 132 11.27 -3.77 19.76
CA LYS A 132 10.50 -4.24 18.59
C LYS A 132 10.62 -5.76 18.44
N MET A 133 11.78 -6.35 18.73
CA MET A 133 11.95 -7.81 18.74
C MET A 133 11.01 -8.51 19.74
N ASN A 134 10.87 -7.97 20.95
CA ASN A 134 9.94 -8.53 21.94
C ASN A 134 8.48 -8.47 21.45
N GLN A 135 8.10 -7.35 20.81
CA GLN A 135 6.77 -7.19 20.22
C GLN A 135 6.54 -8.17 19.06
N GLN A 136 7.51 -8.30 18.14
CA GLN A 136 7.46 -9.27 17.04
C GLN A 136 7.38 -10.70 17.58
N ARG A 137 8.18 -11.04 18.61
CA ARG A 137 8.14 -12.34 19.28
C ARG A 137 6.73 -12.62 19.81
N SER A 138 6.15 -11.74 20.62
CA SER A 138 4.80 -11.95 21.16
C SER A 138 3.75 -12.15 20.07
N ARG A 139 3.83 -11.40 18.95
CA ARG A 139 2.93 -11.59 17.80
C ARG A 139 3.08 -12.97 17.15
N ARG A 140 4.32 -13.44 16.94
CA ARG A 140 4.60 -14.75 16.31
C ARG A 140 4.16 -15.91 17.19
N PHE A 141 4.40 -15.81 18.50
CA PHE A 141 3.94 -16.82 19.46
C PHE A 141 2.41 -16.90 19.50
N LYS A 142 1.72 -15.76 19.44
CA LYS A 142 0.27 -15.73 19.32
C LYS A 142 -0.21 -16.39 18.03
N ALA A 143 0.35 -16.02 16.88
CA ALA A 143 -0.03 -16.60 15.60
C ALA A 143 0.17 -18.13 15.55
N ALA A 144 1.29 -18.63 16.08
CA ALA A 144 1.54 -20.08 16.17
C ALA A 144 0.51 -20.78 17.06
N LYS A 145 0.11 -20.16 18.18
CA LYS A 145 -0.93 -20.68 19.06
C LYS A 145 -2.30 -20.66 18.39
N ASP A 146 -2.66 -19.57 17.72
CA ASP A 146 -3.93 -19.42 16.99
C ASP A 146 -4.06 -20.50 15.90
N ILE A 147 -2.95 -20.82 15.20
CA ILE A 147 -2.90 -21.93 14.22
C ILE A 147 -3.16 -23.28 14.89
N GLN A 148 -2.50 -23.57 16.02
CA GLN A 148 -2.71 -24.83 16.74
C GLN A 148 -4.16 -24.99 17.24
N GLU A 149 -4.78 -23.90 17.68
CA GLU A 149 -6.18 -23.89 18.11
C GLU A 149 -7.13 -24.11 16.92
N GLU A 150 -6.87 -23.46 15.78
CA GLU A 150 -7.64 -23.65 14.54
C GLU A 150 -7.54 -25.10 14.01
N GLU A 151 -6.36 -25.71 14.07
CA GLU A 151 -6.16 -27.11 13.65
C GLU A 151 -6.93 -28.10 14.53
N LYS A 152 -6.95 -27.87 15.85
CA LYS A 152 -7.75 -28.69 16.78
C LYS A 152 -9.24 -28.54 16.52
N ALA A 153 -9.71 -27.30 16.38
CA ALA A 153 -11.12 -27.02 16.08
C ALA A 153 -11.54 -27.65 14.74
N TYR A 154 -10.68 -27.61 13.72
CA TYR A 154 -10.92 -28.26 12.44
C TYR A 154 -10.99 -29.80 12.56
N ALA A 155 -10.11 -30.41 13.36
CA ALA A 155 -10.13 -31.86 13.59
C ALA A 155 -11.41 -32.32 14.30
N GLU A 156 -11.87 -31.57 15.32
CA GLU A 156 -13.12 -31.82 16.02
C GLU A 156 -14.34 -31.68 15.08
N LEU A 157 -14.38 -30.59 14.30
CA LEU A 157 -15.45 -30.35 13.33
C LEU A 157 -15.48 -31.45 12.24
N ARG A 158 -14.31 -31.88 11.78
CA ARG A 158 -14.18 -32.95 10.80
C ARG A 158 -14.76 -34.27 11.33
N ALA A 159 -14.40 -34.66 12.56
CA ALA A 159 -14.93 -35.88 13.18
C ALA A 159 -16.46 -35.81 13.32
N GLN A 160 -17.00 -34.63 13.66
CA GLN A 160 -18.44 -34.42 13.72
C GLN A 160 -19.11 -34.58 12.35
N PHE A 161 -18.57 -33.95 11.30
CA PHE A 161 -19.13 -34.03 9.95
C PHE A 161 -19.09 -35.45 9.39
N GLU A 162 -17.99 -36.17 9.62
CA GLU A 162 -17.84 -37.58 9.27
C GLU A 162 -18.88 -38.44 10.00
N SER A 163 -19.18 -38.15 11.28
CA SER A 163 -20.21 -38.87 12.04
C SER A 163 -21.65 -38.57 11.58
N GLU A 164 -21.90 -37.36 11.08
CA GLU A 164 -23.20 -36.92 10.56
C GLU A 164 -23.38 -37.29 9.07
N GLY A 165 -22.38 -37.92 8.43
CA GLY A 165 -22.40 -38.26 7.01
C GLY A 165 -22.39 -37.04 6.07
N ARG A 166 -21.90 -35.90 6.54
CA ARG A 166 -21.82 -34.64 5.78
C ARG A 166 -20.45 -34.48 5.11
N GLU A 167 -20.42 -33.73 4.02
CA GLU A 167 -19.17 -33.42 3.31
C GLU A 167 -18.28 -32.49 4.14
N VAL A 168 -17.03 -32.90 4.37
CA VAL A 168 -16.06 -32.17 5.17
C VAL A 168 -15.45 -31.03 4.34
N PRO A 169 -15.53 -29.76 4.80
CA PRO A 169 -14.88 -28.65 4.11
C PRO A 169 -13.36 -28.86 4.00
N PRO A 170 -12.72 -28.49 2.88
CA PRO A 170 -11.27 -28.63 2.72
C PRO A 170 -10.53 -27.75 3.73
N LYS A 171 -9.42 -28.26 4.26
CA LYS A 171 -8.53 -27.49 5.16
C LYS A 171 -7.89 -26.36 4.35
N LYS A 172 -8.02 -25.12 4.82
CA LYS A 172 -7.29 -23.98 4.25
C LYS A 172 -5.80 -24.15 4.53
N MET A 173 -4.97 -24.07 3.50
CA MET A 173 -3.52 -24.15 3.63
C MET A 173 -2.99 -22.76 4.00
N ARG A 174 -2.27 -22.65 5.12
CA ARG A 174 -1.65 -21.39 5.57
C ARG A 174 -0.19 -21.34 5.15
N TRP A 175 0.23 -20.19 4.62
CA TRP A 175 1.64 -19.87 4.44
C TRP A 175 2.29 -19.55 5.78
N ASP A 176 3.55 -19.94 5.97
CA ASP A 176 4.31 -19.53 7.15
C ASP A 176 4.83 -18.09 6.99
N SER A 177 4.05 -17.13 7.48
CA SER A 177 4.47 -15.71 7.49
C SER A 177 5.75 -15.42 8.30
N ASN A 178 6.24 -16.34 9.14
CA ASN A 178 7.47 -16.13 9.90
C ASN A 178 8.72 -16.09 9.00
N VAL A 179 8.64 -16.59 7.77
CA VAL A 179 9.73 -16.49 6.78
C VAL A 179 10.03 -15.05 6.38
N ILE A 180 9.11 -14.11 6.65
CA ILE A 180 9.29 -12.66 6.47
C ILE A 180 10.08 -12.13 7.68
N THR A 181 11.35 -12.55 7.77
CA THR A 181 12.31 -12.17 8.81
C THR A 181 13.70 -12.05 8.18
N PRO A 182 14.49 -11.03 8.53
CA PRO A 182 15.88 -10.96 8.11
C PRO A 182 16.64 -12.25 8.38
N GLY A 183 17.43 -12.69 7.40
CA GLY A 183 18.28 -13.88 7.50
C GLY A 183 17.60 -15.20 7.10
N THR A 184 16.33 -15.19 6.69
CA THR A 184 15.71 -16.38 6.08
C THR A 184 16.13 -16.54 4.61
N PRO A 185 16.16 -17.77 4.08
CA PRO A 185 16.41 -18.00 2.65
C PRO A 185 15.40 -17.30 1.74
N PHE A 186 14.15 -17.17 2.19
CA PHE A 186 13.10 -16.44 1.49
C PHE A 186 13.48 -14.97 1.30
N MET A 187 13.92 -14.28 2.35
CA MET A 187 14.33 -12.87 2.26
C MET A 187 15.56 -12.68 1.38
N HIS A 188 16.47 -13.67 1.34
CA HIS A 188 17.60 -13.63 0.42
C HIS A 188 17.16 -13.70 -1.04
N ARG A 189 16.32 -14.69 -1.38
CA ARG A 189 15.78 -14.83 -2.75
C ARG A 189 14.92 -13.63 -3.16
N LEU A 190 14.16 -13.07 -2.22
CA LEU A 190 13.38 -11.86 -2.47
C LEU A 190 14.28 -10.66 -2.77
N ALA A 191 15.39 -10.50 -2.05
CA ALA A 191 16.36 -9.44 -2.31
C ALA A 191 17.01 -9.62 -3.70
N ASP A 192 17.37 -10.86 -4.05
CA ASP A 192 17.91 -11.19 -5.38
C ASP A 192 16.89 -10.93 -6.50
N ALA A 193 15.59 -11.16 -6.24
CA ALA A 193 14.52 -10.91 -7.21
C ALA A 193 14.19 -9.42 -7.38
N LEU A 194 14.46 -8.59 -6.38
CA LEU A 194 14.22 -7.14 -6.39
C LEU A 194 15.40 -6.32 -6.96
N THR A 195 16.55 -6.97 -7.20
CA THR A 195 17.79 -6.33 -7.69
C THR A 195 18.00 -6.62 -9.17
#